data_AF-A0A0H3MSV9-F1
#
_entry.id   AF-A0A0H3MSV9-F1
#
_cell.length_a   1.000
_cell.length_b   1.000
_cell.length_c   1.000
_cell.angle_alpha   90.00
_cell.angle_beta   90.00
_cell.angle_gamma   90.00
#
_symmetry.space_group_name_H-M   'P 1'
#
loop_
_entity.id
_entity.type
_entity.pdbx_description
1 polymer ?
#
loop_
_entity_poly.entity_id
_entity_poly.type
_entity_poly.pdbx_seq_one_letter_code
_entity_poly.pdbx_strand_id
1 'polypeptide(L)'
;MTDYEDDQLKEENARNQRDMAQREIDDIRFVMSSEQGRRVVWSVLEKGRVFSAISPMDAMAMAFNEGQRNLALELFQRVMAHCPEQYLKMAKEASEQE
;
A
#
# COMPACT_ATOMS: atom_id res chain seq x y z
N MET A 1 2.38 -39.81 16.66
CA MET A 1 1.07 -39.14 16.76
C MET A 1 1.21 -37.62 16.67
N THR A 2 2.37 -37.06 17.04
CA THR A 2 2.76 -35.64 16.96
C THR A 2 2.97 -35.12 15.52
N ASP A 3 3.54 -35.92 14.62
CA ASP A 3 3.91 -35.45 13.28
C ASP A 3 2.69 -35.10 12.40
N TYR A 4 1.57 -35.80 12.61
CA TYR A 4 0.32 -35.54 11.89
C TYR A 4 -0.35 -34.24 12.36
N GLU A 5 -0.32 -33.95 13.65
CA GLU A 5 -0.88 -32.71 14.22
C GLU A 5 -0.05 -31.49 13.79
N ASP A 6 1.28 -31.61 13.77
CA ASP A 6 2.18 -30.56 13.29
C ASP A 6 1.98 -30.24 11.80
N ASP A 7 1.75 -31.26 10.97
CA ASP A 7 1.51 -31.06 9.54
C ASP A 7 0.14 -30.43 9.25
N GLN A 8 -0.90 -30.81 9.98
CA GLN A 8 -2.21 -30.14 9.92
C GLN A 8 -2.09 -28.65 10.31
N LEU A 9 -1.34 -28.35 11.37
CA LEU A 9 -1.13 -26.98 11.85
C LEU A 9 -0.39 -26.11 10.82
N LYS A 10 0.63 -26.68 10.14
CA LYS A 10 1.35 -26.00 9.06
C LYS A 10 0.43 -25.72 7.87
N GLU A 11 -0.40 -26.68 7.49
CA GLU A 11 -1.33 -26.53 6.36
C GLU A 11 -2.40 -25.48 6.63
N GLU A 12 -2.96 -25.46 7.85
CA GLU A 12 -3.89 -24.44 8.29
C GLU A 12 -3.24 -23.04 8.29
N ASN A 13 -2.02 -22.91 8.82
CA ASN A 13 -1.28 -21.66 8.81
C ASN A 13 -0.99 -21.18 7.39
N ALA A 14 -0.58 -22.07 6.49
CA ALA A 14 -0.32 -21.73 5.10
C ALA A 14 -1.60 -21.29 4.37
N ARG A 15 -2.75 -21.92 4.67
CA ARG A 15 -4.05 -21.50 4.15
C ARG A 15 -4.44 -20.12 4.66
N ASN A 16 -4.31 -19.89 5.97
CA ASN A 16 -4.61 -18.59 6.58
C ASN A 16 -3.75 -17.47 5.99
N GLN A 17 -2.47 -17.71 5.75
CA GLN A 17 -1.58 -16.75 5.09
C GLN A 17 -2.01 -16.44 3.66
N ARG A 18 -2.43 -17.44 2.88
CA ARG A 18 -2.96 -17.24 1.52
C ARG A 18 -4.25 -16.43 1.54
N ASP A 19 -5.16 -16.74 2.46
CA ASP A 19 -6.44 -16.04 2.59
C ASP A 19 -6.23 -14.57 3.00
N MET A 20 -5.27 -14.29 3.89
CA MET A 20 -4.89 -12.92 4.26
C MET A 20 -4.29 -12.17 3.06
N ALA A 21 -3.35 -12.77 2.35
CA ALA A 21 -2.74 -12.15 1.17
C ALA A 21 -3.79 -11.84 0.09
N GLN A 22 -4.73 -12.76 -0.15
CA GLN A 22 -5.80 -12.53 -1.12
C GLN A 22 -6.72 -11.39 -0.69
N ARG A 23 -7.06 -11.29 0.60
CA ARG A 23 -7.85 -10.18 1.14
C ARG A 23 -7.14 -8.84 0.93
N GLU A 24 -5.84 -8.76 1.20
CA GLU A 24 -5.07 -7.52 0.99
C GLU A 24 -5.10 -7.07 -0.48
N ILE A 25 -5.03 -8.02 -1.43
CA ILE A 25 -5.15 -7.76 -2.87
C ILE A 25 -6.54 -7.24 -3.22
N ASP A 26 -7.58 -7.89 -2.69
CA ASP A 26 -8.97 -7.52 -2.97
C ASP A 26 -9.32 -6.15 -2.36
N ASP A 27 -8.82 -5.85 -1.16
CA ASP A 27 -9.05 -4.59 -0.47
C ASP A 27 -8.43 -3.41 -1.23
N ILE A 28 -7.17 -3.52 -1.68
CA ILE A 28 -6.55 -2.40 -2.43
C ILE A 28 -7.24 -2.19 -3.78
N ARG A 29 -7.66 -3.26 -4.45
CA ARG A 29 -8.45 -3.18 -5.69
C ARG A 29 -9.79 -2.51 -5.44
N PHE A 30 -10.46 -2.87 -4.36
CA PHE A 30 -11.74 -2.30 -3.98
C PHE A 30 -11.61 -0.80 -3.71
N VAL A 31 -10.66 -0.39 -2.86
CA VAL A 31 -10.38 1.03 -2.56
C VAL A 31 -10.12 1.82 -3.84
N MET A 32 -9.25 1.29 -4.72
CA MET A 32 -8.85 1.97 -5.96
C MET A 32 -9.93 1.98 -7.05
N SER A 33 -11.01 1.21 -6.92
CA SER A 33 -12.09 1.13 -7.91
C SER A 33 -12.90 2.43 -8.03
N SER A 34 -13.01 3.19 -6.93
CA SER A 34 -13.76 4.45 -6.87
C SER A 34 -12.85 5.67 -7.00
N GLU A 35 -13.38 6.76 -7.57
CA GLU A 35 -12.65 8.03 -7.66
C GLU A 35 -12.39 8.64 -6.27
N GLN A 36 -13.34 8.49 -5.35
CA GLN A 36 -13.22 8.88 -3.95
C GLN A 36 -12.05 8.17 -3.27
N GLY A 37 -11.93 6.86 -3.46
CA GLY A 37 -10.83 6.06 -2.92
C GLY A 37 -9.49 6.47 -3.52
N ARG A 38 -9.44 6.70 -4.84
CA ARG A 38 -8.25 7.25 -5.51
C ARG A 38 -7.83 8.61 -4.97
N ARG A 39 -8.77 9.53 -4.69
CA ARG A 39 -8.45 10.81 -4.02
C ARG A 39 -7.82 10.62 -2.63
N VAL A 40 -8.33 9.68 -1.84
CA VAL A 40 -7.76 9.38 -0.51
C VAL A 40 -6.34 8.83 -0.64
N VAL A 41 -6.14 7.85 -1.52
CA VAL A 41 -4.82 7.25 -1.77
C VAL A 41 -3.85 8.31 -2.29
N TRP A 42 -4.25 9.12 -3.27
CA TRP A 42 -3.43 10.22 -3.80
C TRP A 42 -2.97 11.18 -2.71
N SER A 43 -3.88 11.62 -1.82
CA SER A 43 -3.54 12.49 -0.69
C SER A 43 -2.47 11.90 0.24
N VAL A 44 -2.48 10.57 0.44
CA VAL A 44 -1.44 9.89 1.23
C VAL A 44 -0.09 9.90 0.49
N LEU A 45 -0.07 9.66 -0.82
CA LEU A 45 1.15 9.69 -1.62
C LEU A 45 1.79 11.09 -1.64
N GLU A 46 0.98 12.13 -1.72
CA GLU A 46 1.43 13.53 -1.65
C GLU A 46 2.02 13.88 -0.29
N LYS A 47 1.33 13.54 0.80
CA LYS A 47 1.81 13.77 2.18
C LYS A 47 3.12 13.03 2.44
N GLY A 48 3.23 11.81 1.95
CA GLY A 48 4.46 11.01 2.02
C GLY A 48 5.57 11.49 1.09
N ARG A 49 5.33 12.48 0.23
CA ARG A 49 6.31 13.05 -0.71
C ARG A 49 6.99 11.95 -1.55
N VAL A 50 6.23 10.94 -1.97
CA VAL A 50 6.77 9.78 -2.68
C VAL A 50 7.58 10.19 -3.91
N PHE A 51 7.11 11.22 -4.64
CA PHE A 51 7.69 11.74 -5.86
C PHE A 51 8.49 13.05 -5.69
N SER A 52 8.72 13.51 -4.45
CA SER A 52 9.38 14.80 -4.17
C SER A 52 10.66 14.63 -3.37
N ALA A 53 11.61 15.53 -3.59
CA ALA A 53 12.80 15.60 -2.74
C ALA A 53 12.43 16.12 -1.34
N ILE A 54 13.06 15.55 -0.31
CA ILE A 54 13.00 16.07 1.05
C ILE A 54 14.26 16.91 1.26
N SER A 55 14.08 18.21 1.49
CA SER A 55 15.20 19.11 1.81
C SER A 55 15.91 18.64 3.09
N PRO A 56 17.24 18.78 3.20
CA PRO A 56 17.96 18.44 4.42
C PRO A 56 17.40 19.22 5.63
N MET A 57 17.10 18.51 6.70
CA MET A 57 16.63 19.05 7.98
C MET A 57 17.46 18.49 9.14
N ASP A 58 17.13 18.86 10.38
CA ASP A 58 17.69 18.17 11.55
C ASP A 58 17.32 16.67 11.54
N ALA A 59 18.11 15.88 12.26
CA ALA A 59 18.01 14.42 12.23
C ALA A 59 16.62 13.90 12.66
N MET A 60 15.95 14.57 13.60
CA MET A 60 14.65 14.13 14.11
C MET A 60 13.55 14.42 13.09
N ALA A 61 13.56 15.60 12.48
CA ALA A 61 12.63 15.94 11.40
C ALA A 61 12.82 15.02 10.18
N MET A 62 14.07 14.70 9.82
CA MET A 62 14.36 13.75 8.75
C MET A 62 13.80 12.36 9.06
N ALA A 63 14.04 11.83 10.26
CA ALA A 63 13.54 10.50 10.65
C ALA A 63 12.01 10.42 10.58
N PHE A 64 11.31 11.47 11.04
CA PHE A 64 9.85 11.54 10.97
C PHE A 64 9.34 11.58 9.52
N ASN A 65 9.95 12.40 8.66
CA ASN A 65 9.55 12.52 7.26
C ASN A 65 9.82 11.24 6.46
N GLU A 66 10.95 10.58 6.69
CA GLU A 66 11.25 9.29 6.06
C GLU A 66 10.31 8.18 6.54
N GLY A 67 9.88 8.21 7.81
CA GLY A 67 8.84 7.30 8.31
C GLY A 67 7.51 7.46 7.58
N GLN A 68 7.06 8.70 7.37
CA GLN A 68 5.85 8.99 6.59
C GLN A 68 6.00 8.57 5.12
N ARG A 69 7.17 8.83 4.53
CA ARG A 69 7.47 8.42 3.15
C ARG A 69 7.47 6.91 3.00
N ASN A 70 8.02 6.17 3.94
CA ASN A 70 8.06 4.71 3.90
C ASN A 70 6.64 4.12 3.88
N LEU A 71 5.74 4.61 4.74
CA LEU A 71 4.35 4.16 4.74
C LEU A 71 3.63 4.47 3.41
N ALA A 72 3.87 5.66 2.84
CA ALA A 72 3.29 6.03 1.55
C ALA A 72 3.88 5.19 0.40
N LEU A 73 5.17 4.88 0.43
CA LEU A 73 5.82 4.00 -0.53
C LEU A 73 5.27 2.57 -0.47
N GLU A 74 4.99 2.06 0.73
CA GLU A 74 4.37 0.76 0.92
C GLU A 74 2.98 0.72 0.29
N LEU A 75 2.14 1.74 0.52
CA LEU A 75 0.84 1.87 -0.13
C LEU A 75 0.97 1.95 -1.66
N PHE A 76 1.92 2.76 -2.15
CA PHE A 76 2.20 2.87 -3.58
C PHE A 76 2.60 1.53 -4.20
N GLN A 77 3.46 0.75 -3.53
CA GLN A 77 3.85 -0.59 -3.99
C GLN A 77 2.64 -1.53 -4.09
N ARG A 78 1.73 -1.51 -3.12
CA ARG A 78 0.49 -2.32 -3.16
C ARG A 78 -0.37 -1.96 -4.37
N VAL A 79 -0.56 -0.67 -4.66
CA VAL A 79 -1.29 -0.21 -5.85
C VAL A 79 -0.61 -0.70 -7.12
N MET A 80 0.70 -0.49 -7.25
CA MET A 80 1.45 -0.87 -8.45
C MET A 80 1.50 -2.39 -8.66
N ALA A 81 1.48 -3.18 -7.59
CA ALA A 81 1.50 -4.64 -7.66
C ALA A 81 0.14 -5.24 -8.08
N HIS A 82 -0.98 -4.61 -7.70
CA HIS A 82 -2.29 -5.27 -7.77
C HIS A 82 -3.34 -4.55 -8.64
N CYS A 83 -3.17 -3.26 -8.92
CA CYS A 83 -4.04 -2.44 -9.76
C CYS A 83 -3.30 -1.22 -10.38
N PRO A 84 -2.17 -1.42 -11.10
CA PRO A 84 -1.36 -0.32 -11.65
C PRO A 84 -2.13 0.57 -12.66
N GLU A 85 -3.12 0.03 -13.35
CA GLU A 85 -4.01 0.80 -14.23
C GLU A 85 -4.82 1.86 -13.48
N GLN A 86 -5.16 1.60 -12.21
CA GLN A 86 -5.85 2.57 -11.37
C GLN A 86 -4.93 3.70 -10.92
N TYR A 87 -3.61 3.46 -10.83
CA TYR A 87 -2.64 4.53 -10.59
C TYR A 87 -2.63 5.54 -11.75
N LEU A 88 -2.62 5.06 -13.00
CA LEU A 88 -2.66 5.95 -14.17
C LEU A 88 -3.94 6.80 -14.18
N LYS A 89 -5.08 6.19 -13.83
CA LYS A 89 -6.35 6.88 -13.71
C LYS A 89 -6.34 7.93 -12.60
N MET A 90 -5.85 7.56 -11.40
CA MET A 90 -5.67 8.46 -10.26
C MET A 90 -4.79 9.67 -10.59
N ALA A 91 -3.65 9.43 -11.25
CA ALA A 91 -2.71 10.49 -11.63
C ALA A 91 -3.32 11.47 -12.63
N LYS A 92 -4.10 10.97 -13.60
CA LYS A 92 -4.85 11.80 -14.53
C LYS A 92 -5.91 12.64 -13.79
N GLU A 93 -6.70 12.02 -12.94
CA GLU A 93 -7.73 12.70 -12.14
C GLU A 93 -7.15 13.80 -11.25
N ALA A 94 -5.97 13.58 -10.67
CA ALA A 94 -5.27 14.59 -9.88
C ALA A 94 -4.82 15.78 -10.75
N SER A 95 -4.27 15.53 -11.93
CA SER A 95 -3.84 16.60 -12.85
C SER A 95 -4.99 17.44 -13.41
N GLU A 96 -6.21 16.92 -13.41
CA GLU A 96 -7.42 17.65 -13.85
C GLU A 96 -8.03 18.52 -12.73
N GLN A 97 -7.62 18.30 -11.47
CA GLN A 97 -8.10 19.04 -10.30
C GLN A 97 -7.19 20.22 -9.91
N GLU A 98 -6.00 20.33 -10.52
CA GLU A 98 -5.10 21.49 -10.43
C GLU A 98 -5.49 22.60 -11.43
#